data_AF-A0A848DHH7-F1
#
_entry.id   AF-A0A848DHH7-F1
#
_cell.length_a   1.000
_cell.length_b   1.000
_cell.length_c   1.000
_cell.angle_alpha   90.00
_cell.angle_beta   90.00
_cell.angle_gamma   90.00
#
_symmetry.space_group_name_H-M   'P 1'
#
loop_
_entity.id
_entity.type
_entity.pdbx_description
1 polymer ?
#
loop_
_entity_poly.entity_id
_entity_poly.type
_entity_poly.pdbx_seq_one_letter_code
_entity_poly.pdbx_strand_id
1 'polypeptide(L)' 'MRPTTELVSDEPASPLWIDRLVELHVLAANGDTAAAAAAASWMAEDGEARRVWEDVQRTCDQVRAARPGE' A
#
# COMPACT_ATOMS: atom_id res chain seq x y z
N MET A 1 1.52 34.17 -21.96
CA MET A 1 0.72 32.93 -21.84
C MET A 1 1.67 31.84 -21.38
N ARG A 2 1.63 31.46 -20.10
CA ARG A 2 2.54 30.43 -19.56
C ARG A 2 1.85 29.07 -19.68
N PRO A 3 2.50 28.04 -20.25
CA PRO A 3 1.95 26.69 -20.17
C PRO A 3 2.03 26.23 -18.72
N THR A 4 0.88 25.89 -18.14
CA THR A 4 0.80 25.23 -16.84
C THR A 4 1.40 23.84 -17.03
N THR A 5 2.59 23.62 -16.48
CA THR A 5 3.15 22.27 -16.35
C THR A 5 2.24 21.51 -15.37
N GLU A 6 1.20 20.86 -15.89
CA GLU A 6 0.57 19.74 -15.21
C GLU A 6 1.65 18.68 -15.07
N LEU A 7 2.26 18.63 -13.89
CA LEU A 7 3.04 17.50 -13.43
C LEU A 7 2.05 16.33 -13.28
N VAL A 8 1.65 15.75 -14.40
CA VAL A 8 1.13 14.39 -14.42
C VAL A 8 2.34 13.56 -14.02
N SER A 9 2.42 13.23 -12.73
CA SER A 9 3.44 12.32 -12.23
C SER A 9 3.33 11.05 -13.07
N ASP A 10 4.34 10.84 -13.92
CA ASP A 10 4.58 9.61 -14.67
C ASP A 10 5.04 8.55 -13.65
N GLU A 11 4.18 8.24 -12.68
CA GLU A 11 4.40 7.07 -11.84
C GLU A 11 4.14 5.86 -12.74
N PRO A 12 5.10 4.93 -12.87
CA PRO A 12 4.86 3.70 -13.62
C PRO A 12 3.64 3.04 -13.00
N ALA A 13 2.59 2.81 -13.80
CA ALA A 13 1.36 2.21 -13.34
C ALA A 13 1.71 0.92 -12.58
N SER A 14 1.51 0.94 -11.26
CA SER A 14 1.63 -0.25 -10.44
C SER A 14 0.71 -1.32 -11.05
N PRO A 15 1.15 -2.58 -11.09
CA PRO A 15 0.24 -3.67 -11.42
C PRO A 15 -1.03 -3.53 -10.58
N LEU A 16 -2.21 -3.60 -11.21
CA LEU A 16 -3.52 -3.38 -10.54
C LEU A 16 -3.73 -4.25 -9.29
N TRP A 17 -3.01 -5.37 -9.19
CA TRP A 17 -3.06 -6.24 -8.02
C TRP A 17 -2.32 -5.65 -6.81
N ILE A 18 -1.28 -4.82 -7.01
CA ILE A 18 -0.58 -4.11 -5.94
C ILE A 18 -1.51 -3.09 -5.30
N ASP A 19 -2.25 -2.31 -6.11
CA ASP A 19 -3.21 -1.33 -5.60
C ASP A 19 -4.27 -2.00 -4.72
N ARG A 20 -4.77 -3.16 -5.17
CA ARG A 20 -5.71 -3.97 -4.39
C ARG A 20 -5.11 -4.47 -3.07
N LEU A 21 -3.84 -4.86 -3.07
CA LEU A 21 -3.16 -5.30 -1.85
C LEU A 21 -2.98 -4.14 -0.87
N VAL A 22 -2.63 -2.94 -1.36
CA VAL A 22 -2.53 -1.72 -0.56
C VAL A 22 -3.90 -1.32 0.00
N GLU A 23 -4.97 -1.40 -0.80
CA GLU A 23 -6.34 -1.14 -0.34
C GLU A 23 -6.71 -2.06 0.84
N LEU A 24 -6.48 -3.37 0.72
CA LEU A 24 -6.70 -4.32 1.80
C LEU A 24 -5.87 -3.99 3.04
N HIS A 25 -4.62 -3.55 2.85
CA HIS A 25 -3.76 -3.12 3.95
C HIS A 25 -4.32 -1.90 4.68
N VAL A 26 -4.76 -0.87 3.95
CA VAL A 26 -5.36 0.33 4.55
C VAL A 26 -6.64 -0.02 5.29
N LEU A 27 -7.52 -0.83 4.71
CA LEU A 27 -8.76 -1.25 5.35
C LEU A 27 -8.49 -2.06 6.63
N ALA A 28 -7.59 -3.03 6.57
CA ALA A 28 -7.18 -3.82 7.73
C ALA A 28 -6.58 -2.93 8.84
N ALA A 29 -5.75 -1.95 8.49
CA ALA A 29 -5.17 -0.99 9.43
C ALA A 29 -6.22 -0.10 10.11
N ASN A 30 -7.38 0.10 9.48
CA ASN A 30 -8.52 0.83 10.05
C ASN A 30 -9.52 -0.07 10.79
N GLY A 31 -9.20 -1.35 10.99
CA GLY A 31 -10.01 -2.30 11.76
C GLY A 31 -10.99 -3.14 10.92
N ASP A 32 -10.90 -3.11 9.59
CA ASP A 32 -11.68 -4.00 8.74
C ASP A 32 -11.15 -5.44 8.82
N THR A 33 -11.83 -6.26 9.63
CA THR A 33 -11.49 -7.66 9.84
C THR A 33 -11.69 -8.53 8.59
N ALA A 34 -12.61 -8.17 7.69
CA ALA A 34 -12.83 -8.92 6.45
C ALA A 34 -11.70 -8.66 5.45
N ALA A 35 -11.24 -7.42 5.35
CA ALA A 35 -10.06 -7.07 4.56
C ALA A 35 -8.79 -7.75 5.11
N ALA A 36 -8.62 -7.78 6.43
CA ALA A 36 -7.50 -8.48 7.07
C ALA A 36 -7.52 -9.99 6.75
N ALA A 37 -8.68 -10.64 6.81
CA ALA A 37 -8.83 -12.05 6.48
C ALA A 37 -8.55 -12.32 4.99
N ALA A 38 -9.06 -11.47 4.09
CA ALA A 38 -8.82 -11.59 2.65
C ALA A 38 -7.34 -11.43 2.30
N ALA A 39 -6.67 -10.44 2.88
CA ALA A 39 -5.22 -10.27 2.73
C ALA A 39 -4.44 -11.48 3.28
N ALA A 40 -4.82 -11.98 4.46
CA ALA A 40 -4.18 -13.15 5.06
C ALA A 40 -4.30 -14.41 4.18
N SER A 41 -5.48 -14.65 3.60
CA SER A 41 -5.69 -15.76 2.67
C SER A 41 -4.83 -15.60 1.41
N TRP A 42 -4.81 -14.41 0.82
CA TRP A 42 -4.02 -14.15 -0.39
C TRP A 42 -2.52 -14.32 -0.12
N MET A 43 -1.99 -13.76 0.96
CA MET A 43 -0.58 -13.92 1.33
C MET A 43 -0.17 -15.36 1.66
N ALA A 44 -1.13 -16.21 2.04
CA ALA A 44 -0.87 -17.64 2.27
C ALA A 44 -0.72 -18.41 0.95
N GLU A 45 -1.41 -17.97 -0.10
CA GLU A 45 -1.43 -18.61 -1.42
C GLU A 45 -0.38 -18.02 -2.37
N ASP A 46 0.00 -16.75 -2.18
CA ASP A 46 0.86 -15.98 -3.07
C ASP A 46 2.05 -15.36 -2.32
N GLY A 47 3.25 -15.91 -2.60
CA GLY A 47 4.50 -15.44 -2.01
C GLY A 47 4.95 -14.06 -2.51
N GLU A 48 4.51 -13.62 -3.68
CA GLU A 48 4.78 -12.27 -4.18
C GLU A 48 3.91 -11.25 -3.45
N ALA A 49 2.61 -11.54 -3.31
CA ALA A 49 1.70 -10.72 -2.51
C ALA A 49 2.19 -10.59 -1.06
N ARG A 50 2.69 -11.67 -0.47
CA ARG A 50 3.31 -11.62 0.86
C ARG A 50 4.51 -10.67 0.92
N ARG A 51 5.43 -10.74 -0.04
CA ARG A 51 6.62 -9.87 -0.06
C ARG A 51 6.25 -8.40 -0.18
N VAL A 52 5.29 -8.07 -1.05
CA VAL A 52 4.82 -6.69 -1.22
C VAL A 52 4.13 -6.20 0.04
N TRP A 53 3.30 -7.04 0.68
CA TRP A 53 2.67 -6.70 1.96
C TRP A 53 3.70 -6.37 3.05
N GLU A 54 4.72 -7.21 3.21
CA GLU A 54 5.81 -6.99 4.17
C GLU A 54 6.57 -5.67 3.89
N ASP A 55 6.74 -5.31 2.61
CA ASP A 55 7.39 -4.06 2.21
C ASP A 55 6.53 -2.82 2.49
N VAL A 56 5.23 -2.90 2.23
CA VAL A 56 4.24 -1.87 2.59
C VAL A 56 4.23 -1.67 4.10
N GLN A 57 4.16 -2.75 4.89
CA GLN A 57 4.19 -2.69 6.36
C GLN A 57 5.46 -2.01 6.86
N ARG A 58 6.63 -2.44 6.36
CA ARG A 58 7.92 -1.84 6.70
C ARG A 58 7.94 -0.34 6.39
N THR A 59 7.45 0.06 5.23
CA THR A 59 7.40 1.46 4.81
C THR A 59 6.47 2.27 5.72
N CYS A 60 5.28 1.76 6.04
CA CYS A 60 4.39 2.40 7.00
C CYS A 60 5.03 2.57 8.37
N ASP A 61 5.77 1.57 8.85
CA ASP A 61 6.46 1.63 10.14
C ASP A 61 7.60 2.65 10.12
N GLN A 62 8.36 2.73 9.03
CA GLN A 62 9.39 3.76 8.83
C GLN A 62 8.79 5.16 8.83
N VAL A 63 7.69 5.38 8.10
CA VAL A 63 7.00 6.68 8.07
C VAL A 63 6.48 7.05 9.46
N ARG A 64 5.91 6.08 10.20
CA ARG A 64 5.41 6.31 11.56
C ARG A 64 6.56 6.63 12.52
N ALA A 65 7.68 5.92 12.42
CA ALA A 65 8.87 6.16 13.23
C ALA A 65 9.56 7.50 12.88
N ALA A 66 9.51 7.91 11.61
CA ALA A 66 10.03 9.18 11.12
C ALA A 66 9.13 10.38 11.48
N ARG A 67 7.93 10.14 12.03
CA ARG A 67 7.04 11.18 12.59
C ARG A 67 7.00 11.14 14.13
N PRO A 68 8.11 11.39 14.84
CA PRO A 68 8.06 11.60 16.29
C PRO A 68 7.67 13.06 16.59
N GLY A 69 6.46 13.29 17.10
CA GLY A 69 6.08 14.52 17.79
C GLY A 69 5.56 15.68 16.93
N GLU A 70 4.29 15.62 16.55
CA GLU A 70 3.45 16.82 16.71
C GLU A 70 3.06 16.96 18.18
#